data_AF-A0A957KKM8-F1
#
_entry.id   AF-A0A957KKM8-F1
#
_cell.length_a   1.000
_cell.length_b   1.000
_cell.length_c   1.000
_cell.angle_alpha   90.00
_cell.angle_beta   90.00
_cell.angle_gamma   90.00
#
_symmetry.space_group_name_H-M   'P 1'
#
loop_
_entity.id
_entity.type
_entity.pdbx_description
1 polymer ?
#
loop_
_entity_poly.entity_id
_entity_poly.type
_entity_poly.pdbx_seq_one_letter_code
_entity_poly.pdbx_strand_id
1 'polypeptide(L)'
;GAFNGATMGQPFVATHTMADLPLADHYGVPALAPCGPAGDLEARLATVLAAQHLTWAGYTVWNGNSLYREYPHIIDFMRDQGCDVVNMDTLSLYAVAPVLAREIGEPVHCLYVGTVTDSAQDEAEEWQSDLIEAVERKEAHPHDRLVQFMVEQFLPSLEQAGE
;
A
#
# COMPACT_ATOMS: atom_id res chain seq x y z
N GLY A 1 -3.44 -1.47 -8.66
CA GLY A 1 -2.87 -0.85 -9.87
C GLY A 1 -2.12 0.42 -9.58
N ALA A 2 -1.12 0.72 -10.39
CA ALA A 2 -0.43 1.99 -10.43
C ALA A 2 -0.98 2.85 -11.57
N PHE A 3 -1.15 4.15 -11.33
CA PHE A 3 -1.60 5.12 -12.34
C PHE A 3 -0.58 6.23 -12.57
N ASN A 4 0.56 6.17 -11.89
CA ASN A 4 1.73 7.04 -12.09
C ASN A 4 2.77 6.46 -13.07
N GLY A 5 2.42 5.39 -13.80
CA GLY A 5 3.33 4.72 -14.75
C GLY A 5 4.39 3.83 -14.09
N ALA A 6 4.24 3.48 -12.80
CA ALA A 6 5.16 2.57 -12.12
C ALA A 6 5.26 1.21 -12.84
N THR A 7 6.46 0.63 -12.80
CA THR A 7 6.70 -0.63 -13.53
C THR A 7 6.02 -1.79 -12.81
N MET A 8 5.39 -2.69 -13.56
CA MET A 8 4.87 -3.95 -13.00
C MET A 8 5.97 -4.73 -12.28
N GLY A 9 5.63 -5.33 -11.14
CA GLY A 9 6.59 -6.03 -10.30
C GLY A 9 7.42 -5.13 -9.38
N GLN A 10 7.30 -3.80 -9.50
CA GLN A 10 8.00 -2.87 -8.60
C GLN A 10 7.41 -2.94 -7.18
N PRO A 11 8.24 -3.21 -6.15
CA PRO A 11 7.82 -3.13 -4.77
C PRO A 11 7.70 -1.66 -4.31
N PHE A 12 6.74 -1.41 -3.44
CA PHE A 12 6.50 -0.10 -2.85
C PHE A 12 6.08 -0.19 -1.39
N VAL A 13 6.27 0.91 -0.68
CA VAL A 13 5.71 1.16 0.65
C VAL A 13 4.59 2.20 0.54
N ALA A 14 3.47 1.94 1.18
CA ALA A 14 2.42 2.94 1.33
C ALA A 14 2.85 3.97 2.38
N THR A 15 3.06 5.21 1.96
CA THR A 15 3.47 6.29 2.88
C THR A 15 2.25 7.08 3.37
N HIS A 16 1.22 7.16 2.54
CA HIS A 16 -0.03 7.85 2.82
C HIS A 16 -1.18 7.09 2.16
N THR A 17 -2.38 7.29 2.68
CA THR A 17 -3.60 6.83 1.99
C THR A 17 -4.68 7.91 1.95
N MET A 18 -5.44 7.88 0.87
CA MET A 18 -6.59 8.72 0.60
C MET A 18 -7.77 7.84 0.23
N ALA A 19 -9.00 8.31 0.43
CA ALA A 19 -10.19 7.58 0.03
C ALA A 19 -11.17 8.51 -0.68
N ASP A 20 -11.92 7.96 -1.63
CA ASP A 20 -13.09 8.58 -2.25
C ASP A 20 -14.40 8.12 -1.57
N LEU A 21 -14.28 7.38 -0.47
CA LEU A 21 -15.40 6.89 0.33
C LEU A 21 -16.13 8.06 1.03
N PRO A 22 -17.46 7.97 1.19
CA PRO A 22 -18.21 8.99 1.92
C PRO A 22 -17.67 9.16 3.33
N LEU A 23 -17.59 10.41 3.80
CA LEU A 23 -17.25 10.72 5.18
C LEU A 23 -18.21 10.00 6.11
N ALA A 24 -17.66 9.31 7.11
CA ALA A 24 -18.44 8.69 8.16
C ALA A 24 -18.83 9.74 9.23
N ASP A 25 -19.56 10.78 8.79
CA ASP A 25 -20.01 11.88 9.64
C ASP A 25 -20.77 11.38 10.88
N HIS A 26 -21.46 10.23 10.76
CA HIS A 26 -22.19 9.59 11.86
C HIS A 26 -21.29 9.06 12.99
N TYR A 27 -19.99 8.88 12.75
CA TYR A 27 -18.99 8.60 13.80
C TYR A 27 -18.30 9.86 14.33
N GLY A 28 -18.73 11.06 13.89
CA GLY A 28 -18.15 12.33 14.33
C GLY A 28 -16.74 12.58 13.78
N VAL A 29 -16.41 12.00 12.63
CA VAL A 29 -15.14 12.21 11.91
C VAL A 29 -15.36 13.31 10.87
N PRO A 30 -14.95 14.57 11.14
CA PRO A 30 -15.37 15.73 10.35
C PRO A 30 -14.64 15.88 9.01
N ALA A 31 -13.58 15.09 8.79
CA ALA A 31 -12.82 15.03 7.55
C ALA A 31 -12.02 13.73 7.48
N LEU A 32 -11.77 13.23 6.26
CA LEU A 32 -10.75 12.20 6.03
C LEU A 32 -9.39 12.83 6.37
N ALA A 33 -8.76 12.35 7.44
CA ALA A 33 -7.37 12.65 7.70
C ALA A 33 -6.52 11.68 6.88
N PRO A 34 -5.48 12.14 6.16
CA PRO A 34 -4.46 11.25 5.63
C PRO A 34 -3.95 10.37 6.77
N CYS A 35 -4.01 9.05 6.60
CA CYS A 35 -3.35 8.12 7.50
C CYS A 35 -2.16 7.48 6.79
N GLY A 36 -1.19 7.06 7.59
CA GLY A 36 0.07 6.53 7.11
C GLY A 36 0.61 5.51 8.12
N PRO A 37 1.79 4.93 7.83
CA PRO A 37 2.41 4.00 8.76
C PRO A 37 2.67 4.66 10.11
N ALA A 38 2.36 3.92 11.19
CA ALA A 38 2.52 4.39 12.56
C ALA A 38 3.86 3.94 13.14
N GLY A 39 4.62 4.88 13.73
CA GLY A 39 5.89 4.61 14.39
C GLY A 39 7.10 4.64 13.45
N ASP A 40 8.09 3.79 13.70
CA ASP A 40 9.40 3.84 13.04
C ASP A 40 9.61 2.75 11.97
N LEU A 41 8.58 1.95 11.66
CA LEU A 41 8.66 0.83 10.72
C LEU A 41 9.13 1.26 9.33
N GLU A 42 8.73 2.44 8.85
CA GLU A 42 9.18 2.96 7.56
C GLU A 42 10.68 3.28 7.56
N ALA A 43 11.18 3.93 8.62
CA ALA A 43 12.60 4.23 8.77
C ALA A 43 13.45 2.96 8.93
N ARG A 44 12.92 1.95 9.64
CA ARG A 44 13.54 0.63 9.75
C ARG A 44 13.60 -0.07 8.40
N LEU A 45 12.51 -0.06 7.64
CA LEU A 45 12.48 -0.65 6.31
C LEU A 45 13.52 0.02 5.41
N ALA A 46 13.58 1.35 5.41
CA ALA A 46 14.56 2.12 4.65
C ALA A 46 16.01 1.72 5.01
N THR A 47 16.28 1.45 6.29
CA THR A 47 17.59 0.98 6.75
C THR A 47 17.94 -0.40 6.21
N VAL A 48 17.00 -1.35 6.27
CA VAL A 48 17.21 -2.72 5.74
C VAL A 48 17.37 -2.69 4.22
N LEU A 49 16.57 -1.90 3.51
CA LEU A 49 16.69 -1.72 2.07
C LEU A 49 18.05 -1.15 1.68
N ALA A 50 18.52 -0.11 2.38
CA ALA A 50 19.83 0.50 2.14
C ALA A 50 20.97 -0.50 2.36
N ALA A 51 20.90 -1.32 3.42
CA ALA A 51 21.89 -2.36 3.70
C ALA A 51 21.97 -3.43 2.61
N GLN A 52 20.88 -3.65 1.86
CA GLN A 52 20.82 -4.59 0.75
C GLN A 52 20.98 -3.95 -0.63
N HIS A 53 21.29 -2.65 -0.68
CA HIS A 53 21.34 -1.87 -1.93
C HIS A 53 20.04 -1.94 -2.75
N LEU A 54 18.91 -2.04 -2.06
CA LEU A 54 17.58 -2.02 -2.64
C LEU A 54 16.96 -0.63 -2.50
N THR A 55 16.05 -0.29 -3.41
CA THR A 55 15.25 0.93 -3.33
C THR A 55 13.82 0.60 -3.71
N TRP A 56 12.90 0.88 -2.80
CA TRP A 56 11.47 0.75 -3.05
C TRP A 56 10.87 2.14 -3.16
N ALA A 57 9.79 2.28 -3.93
CA ALA A 57 9.10 3.56 -4.02
C ALA A 57 8.20 3.78 -2.81
N GLY A 58 8.10 5.04 -2.37
CA GLY A 58 7.08 5.47 -1.43
C GLY A 58 5.89 6.01 -2.23
N TYR A 59 4.71 5.44 -2.02
CA TYR A 59 3.51 5.80 -2.77
C TYR A 59 2.38 6.28 -1.87
N THR A 60 1.59 7.23 -2.38
CA THR A 60 0.29 7.57 -1.83
C THR A 60 -0.76 6.64 -2.42
N VAL A 61 -1.47 5.93 -1.55
CA VAL A 61 -2.43 4.89 -1.93
C VAL A 61 -3.86 5.43 -1.88
N TRP A 62 -4.52 5.45 -3.02
CA TRP A 62 -5.97 5.59 -3.07
C TRP A 62 -6.64 4.28 -2.63
N ASN A 63 -7.47 4.35 -1.61
CA ASN A 63 -8.34 3.28 -1.17
C ASN A 63 -9.71 3.39 -1.85
N GLY A 64 -9.91 2.64 -2.92
CA GLY A 64 -11.17 2.58 -3.65
C GLY A 64 -12.22 1.72 -2.93
N ASN A 65 -13.49 1.84 -3.33
CA ASN A 65 -14.56 0.95 -2.86
C ASN A 65 -14.61 -0.41 -3.61
N SER A 66 -13.88 -0.45 -4.73
CA SER A 66 -13.56 -1.54 -5.68
C SER A 66 -14.40 -2.82 -5.65
N LEU A 67 -15.73 -2.69 -5.63
CA LEU A 67 -16.63 -3.74 -6.13
C LEU A 67 -16.49 -3.92 -7.65
N TYR A 68 -16.13 -2.83 -8.34
CA TYR A 68 -15.82 -2.79 -9.77
C TYR A 68 -14.57 -1.96 -10.00
N ARG A 69 -13.90 -2.21 -11.13
CA ARG A 69 -12.74 -1.43 -11.54
C ARG A 69 -13.09 0.06 -11.68
N GLU A 70 -12.14 0.89 -11.32
CA GLU A 70 -12.26 2.34 -11.24
C GLU A 70 -12.48 2.95 -12.64
N TYR A 71 -13.36 3.94 -12.74
CA TYR A 71 -13.59 4.64 -14.00
C TYR A 71 -12.39 5.55 -14.33
N PRO A 72 -12.00 5.70 -15.61
CA PRO A 72 -10.84 6.53 -16.01
C PRO A 72 -10.86 7.95 -15.43
N HIS A 73 -12.02 8.61 -15.44
CA HIS A 73 -12.15 9.97 -14.91
C HIS A 73 -11.94 10.07 -13.39
N ILE A 74 -12.19 8.98 -12.62
CA ILE A 74 -11.90 8.94 -11.18
C ILE A 74 -10.42 8.67 -10.96
N ILE A 75 -9.81 7.81 -11.77
CA ILE A 75 -8.36 7.57 -11.75
C ILE A 75 -7.61 8.89 -12.00
N ASP A 76 -8.01 9.65 -13.02
CA ASP A 76 -7.41 10.95 -13.33
C ASP A 76 -7.61 11.94 -12.18
N PHE A 77 -8.82 12.02 -11.62
CA PHE A 77 -9.08 12.85 -10.45
C PHE A 77 -8.17 12.51 -9.26
N MET A 78 -8.03 11.24 -8.91
CA MET A 78 -7.21 10.80 -7.78
C MET A 78 -5.71 10.94 -8.04
N ARG A 79 -5.29 10.79 -9.29
CA ARG A 79 -3.94 11.12 -9.74
C ARG A 79 -3.65 12.61 -9.58
N ASP A 80 -4.58 13.48 -9.95
CA ASP A 80 -4.48 14.92 -9.74
C ASP A 80 -4.47 15.30 -8.25
N GLN A 81 -5.03 14.46 -7.37
CA GLN A 81 -4.90 14.59 -5.91
C GLN A 81 -3.55 14.09 -5.37
N GLY A 82 -2.64 13.61 -6.24
CA GLY A 82 -1.31 13.14 -5.85
C GLY A 82 -1.25 11.68 -5.40
N CYS A 83 -2.26 10.87 -5.71
CA CYS A 83 -2.16 9.43 -5.51
C CYS A 83 -1.25 8.80 -6.59
N ASP A 84 -0.67 7.65 -6.27
CA ASP A 84 0.23 6.89 -7.13
C ASP A 84 -0.36 5.53 -7.55
N VAL A 85 -1.02 4.89 -6.59
CA VAL A 85 -1.54 3.52 -6.69
C VAL A 85 -2.92 3.41 -6.06
N VAL A 86 -3.70 2.41 -6.46
CA VAL A 86 -5.01 2.07 -5.91
C VAL A 86 -5.01 0.66 -5.33
N ASN A 87 -5.61 0.52 -4.15
CA ASN A 87 -5.99 -0.76 -3.56
C ASN A 87 -7.27 -0.62 -2.69
N MET A 88 -7.61 -1.65 -1.92
CA MET A 88 -8.85 -1.73 -1.14
C MET A 88 -8.66 -1.72 0.38
N ASP A 89 -7.43 -1.99 0.84
CA ASP A 89 -7.22 -2.46 2.21
C ASP A 89 -6.40 -1.49 3.08
N THR A 90 -5.56 -0.64 2.47
CA THR A 90 -4.57 0.15 3.22
C THR A 90 -5.22 1.13 4.20
N LEU A 91 -6.33 1.76 3.81
CA LEU A 91 -7.04 2.69 4.68
C LEU A 91 -7.50 2.04 5.98
N SER A 92 -8.16 0.88 5.86
CA SER A 92 -8.72 0.17 7.01
C SER A 92 -7.63 -0.26 7.99
N LEU A 93 -6.49 -0.73 7.48
CA LEU A 93 -5.35 -1.14 8.31
C LEU A 93 -4.77 0.04 9.09
N TYR A 94 -4.51 1.17 8.43
CA TYR A 94 -3.97 2.36 9.08
C TYR A 94 -4.97 3.04 10.03
N ALA A 95 -6.26 2.99 9.72
CA ALA A 95 -7.30 3.56 10.59
C ALA A 95 -7.52 2.71 11.86
N VAL A 96 -7.44 1.38 11.77
CA VAL A 96 -7.70 0.48 12.90
C VAL A 96 -6.52 0.37 13.86
N ALA A 97 -5.28 0.42 13.39
CA ALA A 97 -4.08 0.30 14.23
C ALA A 97 -4.10 1.19 15.50
N PRO A 98 -4.37 2.52 15.42
CA PRO A 98 -4.42 3.37 16.63
C PRO A 98 -5.61 3.06 17.54
N VAL A 99 -6.74 2.59 16.98
CA VAL A 99 -7.90 2.17 17.78
C VAL A 99 -7.55 0.92 18.58
N LEU A 100 -6.93 -0.06 17.94
CA LEU A 100 -6.49 -1.29 18.58
C LEU A 100 -5.45 -1.00 19.66
N ALA A 101 -4.46 -0.15 19.39
CA ALA A 101 -3.46 0.25 20.36
C ALA A 101 -4.07 0.82 21.64
N ARG A 102 -5.13 1.64 21.51
CA ARG A 102 -5.87 2.19 22.64
C ARG A 102 -6.64 1.11 23.41
N GLU A 103 -7.23 0.15 22.72
CA GLU A 103 -8.03 -0.92 23.35
C GLU A 103 -7.16 -1.91 24.13
N ILE A 104 -6.00 -2.27 23.60
CA ILE A 104 -5.08 -3.22 24.24
C ILE A 104 -4.10 -2.55 25.22
N GLY A 105 -3.93 -1.23 25.13
CA GLY A 105 -3.00 -0.46 25.98
C GLY A 105 -1.53 -0.58 25.57
N GLU A 106 -1.23 -1.05 24.36
CA GLU A 106 0.12 -1.26 23.83
C GLU A 106 0.25 -0.64 22.42
N PRO A 107 1.44 -0.18 22.01
CA PRO A 107 1.64 0.32 20.65
C PRO A 107 1.37 -0.74 19.59
N VAL A 108 0.55 -0.40 18.59
CA VAL A 108 0.36 -1.20 17.38
C VAL A 108 0.97 -0.45 16.21
N HIS A 109 2.03 -1.02 15.64
CA HIS A 109 2.71 -0.48 14.48
C HIS A 109 2.23 -1.19 13.22
N CYS A 110 1.91 -0.42 12.17
CA CYS A 110 1.41 -0.94 10.92
C CYS A 110 2.18 -0.32 9.75
N LEU A 111 2.54 -1.16 8.79
CA LEU A 111 3.20 -0.79 7.55
C LEU A 111 2.58 -1.62 6.43
N TYR A 112 2.12 -0.97 5.37
CA TYR A 112 1.66 -1.66 4.17
C TYR A 112 2.75 -1.59 3.10
N VAL A 113 3.06 -2.75 2.53
CA VAL A 113 3.95 -2.89 1.39
C VAL A 113 3.22 -3.66 0.30
N GLY A 114 3.48 -3.31 -0.95
CA GLY A 114 2.82 -3.93 -2.08
C GLY A 114 3.75 -4.08 -3.27
N THR A 115 3.26 -4.81 -4.26
CA THR A 115 3.89 -4.91 -5.58
C THR A 115 2.92 -4.34 -6.60
N VAL A 116 3.41 -3.54 -7.56
CA VAL A 116 2.59 -3.07 -8.68
C VAL A 116 2.18 -4.27 -9.53
N THR A 117 0.88 -4.59 -9.55
CA THR A 117 0.31 -5.74 -10.27
C THR A 117 -0.23 -5.39 -11.65
N ASP A 118 -0.50 -4.11 -11.88
CA ASP A 118 -1.11 -3.56 -13.08
C ASP A 118 -0.75 -2.08 -13.13
N SER A 119 -0.51 -1.54 -14.33
CA SER A 119 -0.14 -0.14 -14.52
C SER A 119 -0.87 0.45 -15.72
N ALA A 120 -1.30 1.71 -15.63
CA ALA A 120 -1.58 2.52 -16.80
C ALA A 120 -0.26 3.02 -17.39
N GLN A 121 0.22 2.44 -18.50
CA GLN A 121 1.26 3.06 -19.32
C GLN A 121 0.62 3.47 -20.65
N ASP A 122 0.41 4.78 -20.82
CA ASP A 122 -0.21 5.43 -21.99
C ASP A 122 -1.70 5.16 -22.27
N GLU A 123 -2.33 6.10 -23.00
CA GLU A 123 -3.76 6.14 -23.38
C GLU A 123 -4.25 4.93 -24.21
N ALA A 124 -3.35 4.04 -24.62
CA ALA A 124 -3.62 2.93 -25.53
C ALA A 124 -3.60 1.54 -24.87
N GLU A 125 -3.13 1.40 -23.63
CA GLU A 125 -3.19 0.12 -22.91
C GLU A 125 -4.52 -0.01 -22.16
N GLU A 126 -5.39 -0.89 -22.66
CA GLU A 126 -6.48 -1.44 -21.84
C GLU A 126 -5.83 -2.07 -20.60
N TRP A 127 -6.18 -1.59 -19.41
CA TRP A 127 -5.69 -2.20 -18.17
C TRP A 127 -6.04 -3.69 -18.20
N GLN A 128 -5.06 -4.57 -18.34
CA GLN A 128 -5.31 -6.01 -18.24
C GLN A 128 -5.33 -6.37 -16.74
N SER A 129 -6.45 -6.91 -16.27
CA SER A 129 -6.55 -7.39 -14.90
C SER A 129 -5.90 -8.77 -14.82
N ASP A 130 -4.59 -8.77 -14.58
CA ASP A 130 -3.85 -9.99 -14.29
C ASP A 130 -4.15 -10.51 -12.87
N LEU A 131 -5.12 -9.97 -12.10
CA LEU A 131 -5.42 -10.52 -10.77
C LEU A 131 -5.80 -12.00 -10.83
N ILE A 132 -6.57 -12.42 -11.85
CA ILE A 132 -6.92 -13.82 -12.06
C ILE A 132 -5.67 -14.61 -12.47
N GLU A 133 -4.87 -14.09 -13.41
CA GLU A 133 -3.66 -14.78 -13.85
C GLU A 133 -2.59 -14.86 -12.76
N ALA A 134 -2.46 -13.83 -11.94
CA ALA A 134 -1.60 -13.73 -10.78
C ALA A 134 -2.10 -14.58 -9.60
N VAL A 135 -3.36 -15.00 -9.56
CA VAL A 135 -3.88 -15.97 -8.57
C VAL A 135 -3.80 -17.41 -9.10
N GLU A 136 -3.94 -17.60 -10.41
CA GLU A 136 -4.02 -18.93 -11.04
C GLU A 136 -2.68 -19.47 -11.59
N ARG A 137 -1.65 -18.61 -11.75
CA ARG A 137 -0.31 -19.05 -12.18
C ARG A 137 0.30 -20.02 -11.17
N LYS A 138 0.93 -21.09 -11.69
CA LYS A 138 1.69 -22.09 -10.90
C LYS A 138 3.18 -21.74 -10.73
N GLU A 139 3.60 -20.61 -11.30
CA GLU A 139 4.98 -20.11 -11.24
C GLU A 139 5.11 -19.04 -10.15
N ALA A 140 6.34 -18.61 -9.88
CA ALA A 140 6.63 -17.60 -8.85
C ALA A 140 5.84 -16.30 -9.11
N HIS A 141 5.11 -15.84 -8.10
CA HIS A 141 4.30 -14.64 -8.20
C HIS A 141 5.16 -13.38 -8.01
N PRO A 142 4.76 -12.23 -8.59
CA PRO A 142 5.44 -10.95 -8.37
C PRO A 142 5.55 -10.55 -6.88
N HIS A 143 4.65 -11.07 -6.03
CA HIS A 143 4.65 -10.84 -4.59
C HIS A 143 5.56 -11.80 -3.81
N ASP A 144 6.03 -12.92 -4.39
CA ASP A 144 6.84 -13.90 -3.66
C ASP A 144 8.14 -13.31 -3.15
N ARG A 145 8.81 -12.49 -3.98
CA ARG A 145 10.04 -11.79 -3.59
C ARG A 145 9.79 -10.76 -2.48
N LEU A 146 8.64 -10.08 -2.53
CA LEU A 146 8.24 -9.13 -1.50
C LEU A 146 8.02 -9.85 -0.17
N VAL A 147 7.23 -10.93 -0.18
CA VAL A 147 6.96 -11.74 1.01
C VAL A 147 8.25 -12.32 1.56
N GLN A 148 9.09 -12.90 0.71
CA GLN A 148 10.38 -13.45 1.10
C GLN A 148 11.26 -12.39 1.77
N PHE A 149 11.38 -11.20 1.18
CA PHE A 149 12.14 -10.10 1.78
C PHE A 149 11.56 -9.70 3.16
N MET A 150 10.24 -9.55 3.26
CA MET A 150 9.62 -9.16 4.52
C MET A 150 9.84 -10.20 5.62
N VAL A 151 9.74 -11.49 5.30
CA VAL A 151 9.87 -12.58 6.27
C VAL A 151 11.32 -12.90 6.62
N GLU A 152 12.20 -12.96 5.62
CA GLU A 152 13.57 -13.43 5.81
C GLU A 152 14.55 -12.32 6.16
N GLN A 153 14.21 -11.05 5.87
CA GLN A 153 15.11 -9.92 6.04
C GLN A 153 14.56 -8.86 6.98
N PHE A 154 13.31 -8.41 6.75
CA PHE A 154 12.75 -7.31 7.54
C PHE A 154 12.29 -7.74 8.94
N LEU A 155 11.46 -8.78 9.07
CA LEU A 155 10.97 -9.24 10.37
C LEU A 155 12.10 -9.58 11.35
N PRO A 156 13.15 -10.33 10.97
CA PRO A 156 14.28 -10.61 11.87
C PRO A 156 15.02 -9.35 12.33
N SER A 157 15.05 -8.29 11.51
CA SER A 157 15.66 -7.01 11.88
C SER A 157 14.89 -6.27 12.98
N LEU A 158 13.60 -6.57 13.16
CA LEU A 158 12.78 -5.98 14.23
C LEU A 158 13.09 -6.63 15.58
N GLU A 159 13.33 -7.95 15.60
CA GLU A 159 13.66 -8.70 16.82
C GLU A 159 15.04 -8.30 17.38
N GLN A 160 16.01 -8.06 16.50
CA GLN A 160 17.38 -7.67 16.88
C GLN A 160 17.49 -6.25 17.47
N ALA A 161 16.44 -5.43 17.33
CA ALA A 161 16.42 -4.06 17.83
C ALA A 161 15.64 -3.88 19.15
N GLY A 162 15.18 -4.99 19.74
CA GLY A 162 14.47 -5.04 21.02
C GLY A 162 15.36 -5.29 22.25
N GLU A 163 16.69 -5.33 22.08
CA GLU A 163 17.71 -5.36 23.15
C GLU A 163 18.35 -3.97 23.33
#